data_AF-A0A413HJL2-F1
#
_entry.id   AF-A0A413HJL2-F1
#
_cell.length_a   1.000
_cell.length_b   1.000
_cell.length_c   1.000
_cell.angle_alpha   90.00
_cell.angle_beta   90.00
_cell.angle_gamma   90.00
#
_symmetry.space_group_name_H-M   'P 1'
#
loop_
_entity.id
_entity.type
_entity.pdbx_description
1 polymer ?
#
loop_
_entity_poly.entity_id
_entity_poly.type
_entity_poly.pdbx_seq_one_letter_code
_entity_poly.pdbx_strand_id
1 'polypeptide(L)' 'MFEPSPEQFGVFWDFLMQPDVTDVDYNGSALWITDLKKGKYRAKEAEEKVTENFLDAFTHNIANCVDAQFNNANKVLEA' A
#
# COMPACT_ATOMS: atom_id res chain seq x y z
N MET A 1 9.43 -5.32 -16.37
CA MET A 1 8.62 -6.05 -15.38
C MET A 1 8.84 -5.32 -14.07
N PHE A 2 7.77 -4.84 -13.44
CA PHE A 2 7.87 -4.22 -12.12
C PHE A 2 8.13 -5.34 -11.10
N GLU A 3 9.22 -5.22 -10.34
CA GLU A 3 9.52 -6.11 -9.21
C GLU A 3 9.28 -5.35 -7.91
N PRO A 4 8.29 -5.75 -7.10
CA PRO A 4 8.03 -5.15 -5.79
C PRO A 4 9.24 -5.28 -4.86
N SER A 5 9.64 -4.18 -4.20
CA SER A 5 10.68 -4.20 -3.17
C SER A 5 10.17 -3.79 -1.78
N PRO A 6 10.82 -4.27 -0.70
CA PRO A 6 10.50 -3.84 0.66
C PRO A 6 10.58 -2.33 0.86
N GLU A 7 11.55 -1.67 0.22
CA GLU A 7 11.77 -0.23 0.32
C GLU A 7 10.66 0.55 -0.36
N GLN A 8 10.16 0.05 -1.49
CA GLN A 8 9.06 0.68 -2.23
C GLN A 8 7.72 0.55 -1.49
N PHE A 9 7.44 -0.62 -0.92
CA PHE A 9 6.16 -0.90 -0.27
C PHE A 9 6.13 -0.58 1.23
N GLY A 10 7.30 -0.39 1.85
CA GLY A 10 7.44 0.04 3.23
C GLY A 10 6.60 -0.78 4.20
N VAL A 11 5.74 -0.10 4.98
CA VAL A 11 4.87 -0.74 5.98
C VAL A 11 3.92 -1.79 5.38
N PHE A 12 3.56 -1.68 4.10
CA PHE A 12 2.68 -2.67 3.46
C PHE A 12 3.40 -3.98 3.15
N TRP A 13 4.74 -3.95 3.03
CA TRP A 13 5.54 -5.12 2.67
C TRP A 13 5.35 -6.29 3.63
N ASP A 14 5.29 -6.01 4.93
CA ASP A 14 5.11 -7.04 5.98
C ASP A 14 3.81 -7.84 5.80
N PHE A 15 2.78 -7.23 5.19
CA PHE A 15 1.52 -7.90 4.88
C PHE A 15 1.57 -8.61 3.52
N LEU A 16 2.18 -7.98 2.51
CA LEU A 16 2.32 -8.57 1.17
C LEU A 16 3.14 -9.87 1.17
N MET A 17 4.09 -10.00 2.12
CA MET A 17 4.89 -11.20 2.28
C MET A 17 4.18 -12.33 3.06
N GLN A 18 3.01 -12.08 3.64
CA GLN A 18 2.25 -13.11 4.34
C GLN A 18 1.42 -13.92 3.34
N PRO A 19 1.61 -15.25 3.25
CA PRO A 19 0.99 -16.06 2.20
C PRO A 19 -0.53 -16.19 2.33
N ASP A 20 -1.09 -15.93 3.50
CA ASP A 20 -2.52 -15.97 3.76
C ASP A 20 -3.21 -14.61 3.57
N VAL A 21 -2.45 -13.53 3.36
CA VAL A 21 -3.02 -12.18 3.12
C VAL A 21 -3.40 -12.07 1.65
N THR A 22 -4.64 -11.64 1.38
CA THR A 22 -5.17 -11.44 0.03
C THR A 22 -5.29 -9.97 -0.34
N ASP A 23 -5.58 -9.11 0.63
CA ASP A 23 -5.84 -7.68 0.39
C ASP A 23 -5.23 -6.82 1.50
N VAL A 24 -4.72 -5.65 1.10
CA VAL A 24 -4.20 -4.59 1.97
C VAL A 24 -4.89 -3.28 1.56
N ASP A 25 -5.85 -2.82 2.36
CA ASP A 25 -6.66 -1.64 2.06
C ASP A 25 -6.33 -0.49 3.02
N TYR A 26 -5.91 0.66 2.50
CA TYR A 26 -5.79 1.89 3.29
C TYR A 26 -6.78 2.95 2.80
N ASN A 27 -7.63 3.46 3.69
CA ASN A 27 -8.71 4.39 3.32
C ASN A 27 -8.45 5.87 3.69
N GLY A 28 -7.20 6.23 3.97
CA GLY A 28 -6.82 7.56 4.45
C GLY A 28 -6.85 7.72 5.97
N SER A 29 -7.28 6.69 6.71
CA SER A 29 -7.28 6.72 8.18
C SER A 29 -7.06 5.35 8.81
N ALA A 30 -7.55 4.30 8.17
CA ALA A 30 -7.48 2.94 8.65
C ALA A 30 -6.86 1.99 7.63
N LEU A 31 -5.99 1.11 8.11
CA LEU A 31 -5.35 0.02 7.38
C LEU A 31 -6.07 -1.29 7.72
N TRP A 32 -6.71 -1.86 6.71
CA TRP A 32 -7.42 -3.12 6.80
C TRP A 32 -6.69 -4.20 6.02
N ILE A 33 -6.60 -5.38 6.63
CA ILE A 33 -5.98 -6.56 6.04
C ILE A 33 -7.05 -7.65 5.91
N THR A 34 -7.14 -8.25 4.74
CA THR A 34 -7.94 -9.47 4.52
C THR A 34 -6.99 -10.67 4.52
N ASP A 35 -7.22 -11.61 5.44
CA ASP A 35 -6.43 -12.82 5.60
C ASP A 35 -7.34 -14.05 5.54
N LEU A 36 -6.93 -15.09 4.83
CA LEU A 36 -7.70 -16.32 4.60
C LEU A 36 -8.06 -17.08 5.89
N LYS A 37 -7.25 -16.93 6.95
CA LYS A 37 -7.40 -17.61 8.23
C LYS A 37 -8.02 -16.70 9.29
N LYS A 38 -7.66 -15.42 9.31
CA LYS A 38 -8.10 -14.46 10.34
C LYS A 38 -9.35 -13.68 9.93
N GLY A 39 -9.73 -13.72 8.66
CA GLY A 39 -10.74 -12.83 8.09
C GLY A 39 -10.23 -11.39 7.99
N LYS A 40 -11.14 -10.42 7.92
CA LYS A 40 -10.82 -9.00 7.80
C LYS A 40 -10.53 -8.39 9.17
N TYR A 41 -9.36 -7.78 9.34
CA TYR A 41 -8.97 -7.11 10.59
C TYR A 41 -8.25 -5.78 10.33
N ARG A 42 -8.25 -4.92 11.36
CA ARG A 42 -7.61 -3.60 11.32
C ARG A 42 -6.21 -3.67 11.91
N ALA A 43 -5.19 -3.29 11.15
CA ALA A 43 -3.78 -3.33 11.55
C ALA A 43 -3.37 -2.04 12.27
N LYS A 44 -3.93 -1.80 13.46
CA LYS A 44 -3.78 -0.54 14.23
C LYS A 44 -2.32 -0.12 14.45
N GLU A 45 -1.43 -1.07 14.74
CA GLU A 45 -0.01 -0.79 14.99
C GLU A 45 0.75 -0.36 13.72
N ALA A 46 0.36 -0.90 12.56
CA ALA A 46 0.95 -0.52 11.28
C ALA A 46 0.36 0.80 10.75
N GLU A 47 -0.88 1.09 11.10
CA GLU A 47 -1.60 2.32 10.77
C GLU A 47 -0.83 3.59 11.14
N GLU A 48 -0.20 3.62 12.32
CA GLU A 48 0.60 4.76 12.80
C GLU A 48 1.84 5.04 11.93
N LYS A 49 2.29 4.04 11.15
CA LYS A 49 3.42 4.17 10.23
C LYS A 49 2.98 4.61 8.83
N VAL A 50 1.68 4.58 8.52
CA VAL A 50 1.11 5.09 7.26
C VAL A 50 0.97 6.61 7.37
N THR A 51 2.09 7.31 7.23
CA THR A 51 2.15 8.78 7.28
C THR A 51 1.87 9.41 5.91
N GLU A 52 1.51 10.69 5.88
CA GLU A 52 1.34 11.45 4.61
C GLU A 52 2.62 11.41 3.77
N ASN A 53 3.78 11.64 4.38
CA ASN A 53 5.07 11.56 3.69
C ASN A 53 5.32 10.18 3.08
N PHE A 54 4.93 9.10 3.77
CA PHE A 54 5.03 7.75 3.24
C PHE A 54 4.10 7.56 2.04
N LEU A 55 2.83 7.99 2.15
CA LEU A 55 1.86 7.86 1.06
C LEU A 55 2.27 8.66 -0.19
N ASP A 56 2.81 9.87 0.00
CA ASP A 56 3.32 10.70 -1.10
C ASP A 56 4.48 10.00 -1.81
N ALA A 57 5.47 9.52 -1.05
CA ALA A 57 6.60 8.79 -1.62
C ALA A 57 6.17 7.49 -2.30
N PHE A 58 5.27 6.73 -1.65
CA PHE A 58 4.73 5.47 -2.15
C PHE A 58 4.00 5.68 -3.49
N THR A 59 3.05 6.59 -3.55
CA THR A 59 2.25 6.85 -4.77
C THR A 59 3.12 7.37 -5.92
N HIS A 60 4.11 8.23 -5.66
CA HIS A 60 5.06 8.66 -6.69
C HIS A 60 5.92 7.50 -7.20
N ASN A 61 6.41 6.64 -6.31
CA ASN A 61 7.20 5.47 -6.71
C ASN A 61 6.39 4.52 -7.60
N ILE A 62 5.14 4.20 -7.21
CA ILE A 62 4.26 3.35 -8.02
C ILE A 62 3.95 4.01 -9.36
N ALA A 63 3.58 5.30 -9.38
CA ALA A 63 3.26 6.04 -10.60
C ALA A 63 4.43 6.01 -11.61
N ASN A 64 5.66 6.23 -11.12
CA ASN A 64 6.86 6.15 -11.94
C ASN A 64 7.11 4.72 -12.47
N CYS A 65 6.80 3.70 -11.68
CA CYS A 65 7.02 2.31 -12.06
C CYS A 65 6.07 1.83 -13.17
N VAL A 66 4.89 2.43 -13.29
CA VAL A 66 3.90 2.12 -14.34
C VAL A 66 3.79 3.20 -15.41
N ASP A 67 4.74 4.13 -15.44
CA ASP A 67 4.80 5.25 -16.40
C ASP A 67 3.48 6.04 -16.47
N ALA A 68 2.82 6.21 -15.32
CA ALA A 68 1.55 6.90 -15.20
C ALA A 68 1.72 8.27 -14.54
N GLN A 69 0.93 9.24 -15.01
CA GLN A 69 0.94 10.57 -14.43
C GLN A 69 -0.06 10.66 -13.27
N PHE A 70 0.44 10.66 -12.03
CA PHE A 70 -0.37 10.83 -10.82
C PHE A 70 -0.16 12.24 -10.23
N ASN A 71 -1.20 13.07 -10.22
CA ASN A 71 -1.16 14.43 -9.69
C ASN A 71 -2.57 14.97 -9.39
N ASN A 72 -2.68 16.25 -9.01
CA ASN A 72 -3.98 16.85 -8.70
C ASN A 72 -4.97 16.92 -9.88
N ALA A 73 -4.51 16.87 -11.12
CA ALA A 73 -5.39 16.75 -12.29
C ALA A 73 -5.75 15.28 -12.58
N ASN A 74 -4.82 14.35 -12.36
CA ASN A 74 -4.96 12.91 -12.56
C ASN A 74 -4.80 12.15 -11.22
N LYS A 75 -5.88 12.09 -10.44
CA LYS A 75 -5.87 11.57 -9.05
C LYS A 75 -6.15 10.07 -8.93
N VAL A 76 -6.16 9.34 -10.03
CA VAL A 76 -6.38 7.89 -10.07
C VAL A 76 -5.14 7.24 -10.65
N LEU A 77 -4.66 6.21 -9.98
CA LEU A 77 -3.51 5.42 -10.38
C LEU A 77 -3.89 3.94 -10.29
N GLU A 78 -3.69 3.21 -11.38
CA GLU A 78 -3.81 1.75 -11.47
C GLU A 78 -2.45 1.22 -11.96
N ALA A 79 -1.92 0.20 -11.30
CA ALA A 79 -0.55 -0.28 -11.47
C ALA A 79 -0.45 -1.80 -11.39
#